data_AF-A0A355H5M0-F1
#
_entry.id   AF-A0A355H5M0-F1
#
_cell.length_a   1.000
_cell.length_b   1.000
_cell.length_c   1.000
_cell.angle_alpha   90.00
_cell.angle_beta   90.00
_cell.angle_gamma   90.00
#
_symmetry.space_group_name_H-M   'P 1'
#
loop_
_entity.id
_entity.type
_entity.pdbx_description
1 polymer ?
#
loop_
_entity_poly.entity_id
_entity_poly.type
_entity_poly.pdbx_seq_one_letter_code
_entity_poly.pdbx_strand_id
1 'polypeptide(L)'
;IDKMPGYRAVLTRNGDYYVSFKERLNVARKTGASLFISVHADAARNRQAQGSSVYCLSTGAASNEAAKLLANNENLSDIIGGVPNGEGNNQSDEIILNMFQTNTINLSKTYAADLLDQIGRVQCLKYPTFHEAPFRVLKLLDTPAVLLETAYLSNAEEEQLLKTGKFRKAMASAVALSVSNYFSGPTAAKSADDADKTKDSAFFASKKTVDANRPVKTTTYRVKRGDNLNAIARQHETSLAMLLKLNQMKISDSLHVGRKILVPVAQTETAGNRRLKKYTVKKGDTLFSLAKSSSMTVDELRRLNHMMKDDVLCLGQKIKLPE
;
A
#
# COMPACT_ATOMS: atom_id res chain seq x y z
N ILE A 1 6.72 13.97 -11.12
CA ILE A 1 6.34 14.57 -9.82
C ILE A 1 6.41 16.09 -9.89
N ASP A 2 7.53 16.71 -10.29
CA ASP A 2 7.62 18.19 -10.35
C ASP A 2 6.62 18.90 -11.29
N LYS A 3 6.05 18.16 -12.24
CA LYS A 3 4.96 18.65 -13.10
C LYS A 3 3.60 18.72 -12.38
N MET A 4 3.47 18.14 -11.19
CA MET A 4 2.23 18.08 -10.42
C MET A 4 2.12 19.33 -9.55
N PRO A 5 1.00 20.07 -9.57
CA PRO A 5 0.83 21.27 -8.75
C PRO A 5 0.96 20.96 -7.25
N GLY A 6 1.81 21.71 -6.55
CA GLY A 6 2.03 21.55 -5.11
C GLY A 6 3.02 20.44 -4.71
N TYR A 7 3.70 19.80 -5.66
CA TYR A 7 4.69 18.76 -5.39
C TYR A 7 6.10 19.22 -5.80
N ARG A 8 7.10 18.78 -5.04
CA ARG A 8 8.52 18.97 -5.34
C ARG A 8 9.27 17.68 -5.06
N ALA A 9 9.95 17.14 -6.07
CA ALA A 9 10.84 16.01 -5.91
C ALA A 9 12.25 16.48 -5.54
N VAL A 10 12.90 15.77 -4.62
CA VAL A 10 14.30 15.97 -4.27
C VAL A 10 14.98 14.61 -4.35
N LEU A 11 16.11 14.55 -5.05
CA LEU A 11 16.93 13.35 -5.13
C LEU A 11 18.04 13.41 -4.08
N THR A 12 18.36 12.27 -3.46
CA THR A 12 19.51 12.16 -2.54
C THR A 12 20.85 12.21 -3.28
N ARG A 13 20.85 11.95 -4.60
CA ARG A 13 21.98 12.10 -5.52
C ARG A 13 21.48 12.36 -6.94
N ASN A 14 22.26 13.08 -7.73
CA ASN A 14 21.98 13.37 -9.15
C ASN A 14 23.08 12.86 -10.10
N GLY A 15 24.05 12.13 -9.57
CA GLY A 15 25.17 11.56 -10.32
C GLY A 15 25.54 10.17 -9.79
N ASP A 16 26.57 9.59 -10.39
CA ASP A 16 27.05 8.25 -10.06
C ASP A 16 28.16 8.32 -9.01
N TYR A 17 27.76 8.60 -7.77
CA TYR A 17 28.62 8.56 -6.60
C TYR A 17 27.85 7.92 -5.43
N TYR A 18 28.60 7.34 -4.52
CA TYR A 18 28.05 6.72 -3.34
C TYR A 18 27.53 7.79 -2.35
N VAL A 19 26.41 7.50 -1.70
CA VAL A 19 25.80 8.32 -0.64
C VAL A 19 25.39 7.42 0.51
N SER A 20 25.86 7.74 1.72
CA SER A 20 25.63 6.94 2.92
C SER A 20 24.19 6.99 3.41
N PHE A 21 23.76 6.02 4.22
CA PHE A 21 22.43 6.07 4.83
C PHE A 21 22.24 7.36 5.64
N LYS A 22 23.24 7.76 6.44
CA LYS A 22 23.20 8.99 7.22
C LYS A 22 22.92 10.21 6.35
N GLU A 23 23.61 10.32 5.21
CA GLU A 23 23.42 11.43 4.27
C GLU A 23 22.05 11.38 3.59
N ARG A 24 21.59 10.21 3.12
CA ARG A 24 20.25 10.05 2.53
C ARG A 24 19.16 10.51 3.49
N LEU A 25 19.23 10.07 4.74
CA LEU A 25 18.29 10.46 5.80
C LEU A 25 18.42 11.96 6.12
N ASN A 26 19.63 12.52 6.12
CA ASN A 26 19.84 13.94 6.36
C ASN A 26 19.30 14.82 5.24
N VAL A 27 19.37 14.39 3.98
CA VAL A 27 18.72 15.10 2.85
C VAL A 27 17.22 15.19 3.10
N ALA A 28 16.57 14.06 3.43
CA ALA A 28 15.13 14.04 3.71
C ALA A 28 14.73 14.97 4.87
N ARG A 29 15.51 14.98 5.96
CA ARG A 29 15.28 15.87 7.11
C ARG A 29 15.49 17.35 6.75
N LYS A 30 16.58 17.68 6.07
CA LYS A 30 16.92 19.07 5.71
C LYS A 30 15.92 19.68 4.75
N THR A 31 15.32 18.89 3.87
CA THR A 31 14.32 19.38 2.92
C THR A 31 12.90 19.39 3.48
N GLY A 32 12.69 18.87 4.70
CA GLY A 32 11.35 18.71 5.28
C GLY A 32 10.48 17.79 4.44
N ALA A 33 11.04 16.68 3.95
CA ALA A 33 10.34 15.77 3.06
C ALA A 33 9.08 15.17 3.73
N SER A 34 7.94 15.25 3.06
CA SER A 34 6.68 14.67 3.56
C SER A 34 6.54 13.17 3.26
N LEU A 35 7.41 12.63 2.39
CA LEU A 35 7.46 11.22 2.01
C LEU A 35 8.86 10.90 1.46
N PHE A 36 9.40 9.77 1.85
CA PHE A 36 10.69 9.25 1.38
C PHE A 36 10.49 7.93 0.63
N ILE A 37 11.06 7.82 -0.57
CA ILE A 37 10.99 6.62 -1.41
C ILE A 37 12.41 6.21 -1.78
N SER A 38 12.86 5.05 -1.28
CA SER A 38 14.11 4.44 -1.72
C SER A 38 13.82 3.56 -2.93
N VAL A 39 14.39 3.88 -4.09
CA VAL A 39 14.17 3.10 -5.33
C VAL A 39 15.34 2.15 -5.56
N HIS A 40 15.04 0.87 -5.69
CA HIS A 40 16.00 -0.22 -5.82
C HIS A 40 15.67 -1.10 -7.04
N ALA A 41 16.68 -1.84 -7.46
CA ALA A 41 16.60 -2.92 -8.42
C ALA A 41 17.58 -4.01 -7.97
N ASP A 42 17.20 -4.78 -6.96
CA ASP A 42 18.10 -5.71 -6.27
C ASP A 42 18.47 -6.95 -7.11
N ALA A 43 19.43 -7.74 -6.63
CA ALA A 43 19.80 -9.04 -7.15
C ALA A 43 19.52 -10.14 -6.11
N ALA A 44 18.63 -11.07 -6.45
CA ALA A 44 18.36 -12.22 -5.61
C ALA A 44 19.32 -13.38 -5.93
N ARG A 45 19.60 -14.24 -4.93
CA ARG A 45 20.35 -15.50 -5.15
C ARG A 45 19.65 -16.40 -6.17
N ASN A 46 18.32 -16.43 -6.13
CA ASN A 46 17.53 -17.12 -7.13
C ASN A 46 17.33 -16.21 -8.35
N ARG A 47 17.98 -16.54 -9.47
CA ARG A 47 17.87 -15.79 -10.73
C ARG A 47 16.48 -15.84 -11.37
N GLN A 48 15.59 -16.72 -10.90
CA GLN A 48 14.18 -16.77 -11.30
C GLN A 48 13.30 -15.80 -10.51
N ALA A 49 13.83 -15.14 -9.48
CA ALA A 49 13.08 -14.10 -8.78
C ALA A 49 12.72 -12.98 -9.76
N GLN A 50 11.45 -12.58 -9.74
CA GLN A 50 10.92 -11.54 -10.60
C GLN A 50 9.76 -10.81 -9.93
N GLY A 51 9.43 -9.65 -10.47
CA GLY A 51 8.32 -8.80 -10.10
C GLY A 51 8.70 -7.67 -9.16
N SER A 52 7.90 -6.62 -9.16
CA SER A 52 8.09 -5.49 -8.25
C SER A 52 7.66 -5.86 -6.83
N SER A 53 8.27 -5.23 -5.83
CA SER A 53 7.87 -5.40 -4.42
C SER A 53 8.09 -4.11 -3.63
N VAL A 54 7.33 -3.95 -2.54
CA VAL A 54 7.40 -2.77 -1.68
C VAL A 54 7.64 -3.21 -0.24
N TYR A 55 8.53 -2.49 0.45
CA TYR A 55 8.90 -2.76 1.82
C TYR A 55 8.76 -1.53 2.72
N CYS A 56 8.38 -1.78 3.96
CA CYS A 56 8.28 -0.79 5.04
C CYS A 56 9.26 -1.11 6.18
N LEU A 57 9.56 -0.11 6.99
CA LEU A 57 10.36 -0.31 8.21
C LEU A 57 9.62 -1.20 9.22
N SER A 58 10.31 -2.22 9.72
CA SER A 58 9.99 -2.89 10.98
C SER A 58 11.04 -2.53 12.04
N THR A 59 10.60 -2.14 13.24
CA THR A 59 11.46 -2.00 14.42
C THR A 59 11.64 -3.31 15.19
N GLY A 60 10.93 -4.37 14.79
CA GLY A 60 11.00 -5.71 15.36
C GLY A 60 11.45 -6.75 14.33
N ALA A 61 10.73 -7.86 14.27
CA ALA A 61 11.02 -8.93 13.31
C ALA A 61 10.63 -8.54 11.87
N ALA A 62 11.30 -9.14 10.90
CA ALA A 62 10.87 -9.08 9.51
C ALA A 62 9.61 -9.92 9.29
N SER A 63 8.77 -9.54 8.33
CA SER A 63 7.50 -10.23 8.02
C SER A 63 7.71 -11.61 7.41
N ASN A 64 8.85 -11.84 6.75
CA ASN A 64 9.26 -13.15 6.24
C ASN A 64 10.80 -13.21 6.11
N GLU A 65 11.31 -14.41 5.87
CA GLU A 65 12.75 -14.64 5.72
C GLU A 65 13.34 -13.92 4.50
N ALA A 66 12.60 -13.87 3.39
CA ALA A 66 13.05 -13.17 2.18
C ALA A 66 13.27 -11.67 2.43
N ALA A 67 12.36 -11.00 3.14
CA ALA A 67 12.48 -9.59 3.51
C ALA A 67 13.61 -9.38 4.53
N LYS A 68 13.84 -10.34 5.45
CA LYS A 68 14.98 -10.31 6.37
C LYS A 68 16.31 -10.36 5.62
N LEU A 69 16.44 -11.28 4.67
CA LEU A 69 17.65 -11.44 3.86
C LEU A 69 17.90 -10.22 2.98
N LEU A 70 16.85 -9.69 2.36
CA LEU A 70 16.91 -8.45 1.58
C LEU A 70 17.40 -7.29 2.45
N ALA A 71 16.79 -7.06 3.61
CA ALA A 71 17.21 -5.99 4.51
C ALA A 71 18.66 -6.15 4.97
N ASN A 72 19.11 -7.39 5.24
CA ASN A 72 20.49 -7.64 5.60
C ASN A 72 21.45 -7.28 4.46
N ASN A 73 21.16 -7.70 3.23
CA ASN A 73 21.99 -7.39 2.06
C ASN A 73 22.03 -5.87 1.81
N GLU A 74 20.88 -5.22 1.81
CA GLU A 74 20.76 -3.78 1.59
C GLU A 74 21.51 -2.97 2.66
N ASN A 75 21.44 -3.41 3.92
CA ASN A 75 22.14 -2.76 5.03
C ASN A 75 23.68 -2.85 4.94
N LEU A 76 24.23 -3.70 4.05
CA LEU A 76 25.67 -3.77 3.77
C LEU A 76 26.15 -2.68 2.79
N SER A 77 25.24 -1.93 2.16
CA SER A 77 25.60 -0.91 1.17
C SER A 77 26.59 0.12 1.71
N ASP A 78 26.46 0.53 2.98
CA ASP A 78 27.39 1.48 3.58
C ASP A 78 28.82 0.93 3.78
N ILE A 79 28.91 -0.36 4.09
CA ILE A 79 30.21 -1.04 4.24
C ILE A 79 30.90 -1.14 2.88
N ILE A 80 30.14 -1.53 1.85
CA ILE A 80 30.65 -1.64 0.47
C ILE A 80 31.08 -0.26 -0.06
N GLY A 81 30.37 0.80 0.32
CA GLY A 81 30.70 2.18 -0.01
C GLY A 81 31.90 2.77 0.73
N GLY A 82 32.60 1.99 1.55
CA GLY A 82 33.80 2.44 2.28
C GLY A 82 33.49 3.28 3.52
N VAL A 83 32.29 3.16 4.10
CA VAL A 83 31.91 3.80 5.36
C VAL A 83 31.91 2.75 6.48
N PRO A 84 33.06 2.47 7.13
CA PRO A 84 33.11 1.54 8.24
C PRO A 84 32.36 2.13 9.45
N ASN A 85 31.42 1.37 9.99
CA ASN A 85 30.69 1.64 11.22
C ASN A 85 29.80 2.91 11.21
N GLY A 86 28.58 2.77 10.67
CA GLY A 86 27.47 3.67 11.02
C GLY A 86 27.02 3.40 12.46
N GLU A 87 27.63 4.13 13.41
CA GLU A 87 27.45 4.04 14.85
C GLU A 87 25.98 3.94 15.27
N GLY A 88 25.73 2.93 16.10
CA GLY A 88 24.46 2.74 16.79
C GLY A 88 24.34 3.62 18.03
N ASN A 89 23.09 3.74 18.46
CA ASN A 89 22.61 4.28 19.74
C ASN A 89 22.74 5.78 19.96
N ASN A 90 21.58 6.44 19.92
CA ASN A 90 21.23 7.45 20.90
C ASN A 90 19.90 7.02 21.54
N GLN A 91 20.03 6.35 22.69
CA GLN A 91 18.93 6.01 23.60
C GLN A 91 18.72 7.18 24.54
N SER A 92 17.73 8.02 24.27
CA SER A 92 17.05 8.88 25.26
C SER A 92 15.74 9.36 24.64
N ASP A 93 14.66 9.30 25.43
CA ASP A 93 13.24 9.58 25.13
C ASP A 93 12.44 8.48 24.39
N GLU A 94 12.66 7.21 24.74
CA GLU A 94 12.10 6.04 24.05
C GLU A 94 10.56 6.02 23.95
N ILE A 95 9.78 6.54 24.91
CA ILE A 95 8.32 6.40 24.89
C ILE A 95 7.66 7.35 23.86
N ILE A 96 8.04 8.63 23.85
CA ILE A 96 7.53 9.61 22.88
C ILE A 96 8.07 9.29 21.48
N LEU A 97 9.35 8.93 21.40
CA LEU A 97 10.02 8.53 20.15
C LEU A 97 9.33 7.31 19.51
N ASN A 98 8.96 6.30 20.30
CA ASN A 98 8.27 5.11 19.81
C ASN A 98 6.87 5.42 19.26
N MET A 99 6.13 6.37 19.84
CA MET A 99 4.80 6.74 19.36
C MET A 99 4.85 7.45 17.99
N PHE A 100 5.73 8.45 17.85
CA PHE A 100 5.93 9.13 16.56
C PHE A 100 6.41 8.16 15.49
N GLN A 101 7.36 7.29 15.84
CA GLN A 101 7.88 6.30 14.92
C GLN A 101 6.81 5.27 14.51
N THR A 102 5.93 4.86 15.44
CA THR A 102 4.80 3.96 15.13
C THR A 102 3.80 4.61 14.18
N ASN A 103 3.45 5.88 14.41
CA ASN A 103 2.56 6.62 13.50
C ASN A 103 3.18 6.75 12.10
N THR A 104 4.44 7.14 12.03
CA THR A 104 5.21 7.25 10.78
C THR A 104 5.23 5.91 10.03
N ILE A 105 5.49 4.80 10.71
CA ILE A 105 5.46 3.46 10.13
C ILE A 105 4.05 3.13 9.59
N ASN A 106 2.98 3.46 10.31
CA ASN A 106 1.60 3.22 9.83
C ASN A 106 1.25 4.06 8.59
N LEU A 107 1.73 5.30 8.53
CA LEU A 107 1.62 6.16 7.35
C LEU A 107 2.38 5.56 6.16
N SER A 108 3.59 5.05 6.38
CA SER A 108 4.38 4.32 5.37
C SER A 108 3.62 3.10 4.83
N LYS A 109 2.98 2.31 5.70
CA LYS A 109 2.18 1.14 5.31
C LYS A 109 0.96 1.52 4.47
N THR A 110 0.32 2.64 4.80
CA THR A 110 -0.82 3.15 4.02
C THR A 110 -0.38 3.54 2.61
N TYR A 111 0.75 4.25 2.50
CA TYR A 111 1.33 4.57 1.20
C TYR A 111 1.78 3.32 0.43
N ALA A 112 2.46 2.39 1.10
CA ALA A 112 2.97 1.16 0.49
C ALA A 112 1.86 0.31 -0.16
N ALA A 113 0.67 0.26 0.47
CA ALA A 113 -0.47 -0.46 -0.09
C ALA A 113 -0.97 0.15 -1.41
N ASP A 114 -1.07 1.48 -1.50
CA ASP A 114 -1.47 2.16 -2.74
C ASP A 114 -0.36 2.08 -3.79
N LEU A 115 0.90 2.29 -3.40
CA LEU A 115 2.04 2.12 -4.30
C LEU A 115 2.07 0.72 -4.92
N LEU A 116 1.88 -0.33 -4.13
CA LEU A 116 1.85 -1.71 -4.60
C LEU A 116 0.72 -1.95 -5.62
N ASP A 117 -0.47 -1.38 -5.38
CA ASP A 117 -1.61 -1.45 -6.31
C ASP A 117 -1.31 -0.74 -7.65
N GLN A 118 -0.65 0.43 -7.61
CA GLN A 118 -0.29 1.15 -8.83
C GLN A 118 0.78 0.42 -9.65
N ILE A 119 1.84 -0.07 -9.02
CA ILE A 119 2.93 -0.76 -9.73
C ILE A 119 2.50 -2.15 -10.23
N GLY A 120 1.57 -2.82 -9.54
CA GLY A 120 0.99 -4.09 -9.98
C GLY A 120 0.21 -4.00 -11.29
N ARG A 121 -0.16 -2.79 -11.74
CA ARG A 121 -0.72 -2.53 -13.08
C ARG A 121 0.34 -2.45 -14.17
N VAL A 122 1.61 -2.24 -13.79
CA VAL A 122 2.74 -2.06 -14.72
C VAL A 122 3.49 -3.38 -14.92
N GLN A 123 3.72 -4.13 -13.85
CA GLN A 123 4.45 -5.41 -13.87
C GLN A 123 3.86 -6.38 -12.86
N CYS A 124 4.17 -7.67 -13.01
CA CYS A 124 3.86 -8.66 -12.00
C CYS A 124 4.48 -8.27 -10.65
N LEU A 125 3.76 -8.56 -9.58
CA LEU A 125 4.26 -8.38 -8.22
C LEU A 125 4.95 -9.66 -7.77
N LYS A 126 6.11 -9.53 -7.12
CA LYS A 126 6.74 -10.67 -6.45
C LYS A 126 5.89 -11.20 -5.31
N TYR A 127 5.22 -10.28 -4.60
CA TYR A 127 4.34 -10.56 -3.47
C TYR A 127 3.04 -9.77 -3.60
N PRO A 128 1.88 -10.35 -3.23
CA PRO A 128 0.60 -9.66 -3.32
C PRO A 128 0.42 -8.56 -2.25
N THR A 129 1.31 -8.51 -1.27
CA THR A 129 1.30 -7.54 -0.17
C THR A 129 2.69 -6.97 0.05
N PHE A 130 2.78 -5.77 0.64
CA PHE A 130 4.06 -5.23 1.09
C PHE A 130 4.61 -6.05 2.27
N HIS A 131 5.92 -5.96 2.49
CA HIS A 131 6.61 -6.64 3.58
C HIS A 131 7.34 -5.65 4.49
N GLU A 132 7.71 -6.12 5.68
CA GLU A 132 8.35 -5.29 6.69
C GLU A 132 9.68 -5.92 7.10
N ALA A 133 10.73 -5.12 7.21
CA ALA A 133 12.05 -5.58 7.66
C ALA A 133 12.89 -4.39 8.18
N PRO A 134 13.98 -4.64 8.92
CA PRO A 134 14.78 -3.59 9.54
C PRO A 134 15.74 -2.91 8.54
N PHE A 135 15.19 -2.24 7.53
CA PHE A 135 15.96 -1.44 6.56
C PHE A 135 16.50 -0.16 7.20
N ARG A 136 17.82 0.04 7.19
CA ARG A 136 18.46 1.25 7.74
C ARG A 136 18.07 2.52 6.99
N VAL A 137 17.91 2.43 5.66
CA VAL A 137 17.51 3.55 4.80
C VAL A 137 16.09 4.05 5.06
N LEU A 138 15.25 3.27 5.76
CA LEU A 138 13.87 3.64 6.08
C LEU A 138 13.71 4.17 7.52
N LYS A 139 14.80 4.32 8.28
CA LYS A 139 14.78 4.69 9.70
C LYS A 139 14.64 6.21 9.91
N LEU A 140 13.57 6.79 9.36
CA LEU A 140 13.12 8.16 9.62
C LEU A 140 12.09 8.17 10.77
N LEU A 141 12.12 9.19 11.61
CA LEU A 141 11.28 9.28 12.81
C LEU A 141 9.90 9.87 12.52
N ASP A 142 9.88 10.90 11.68
CA ASP A 142 8.73 11.78 11.39
C ASP A 142 8.30 11.74 9.92
N THR A 143 9.08 11.09 9.06
CA THR A 143 8.87 11.05 7.61
C THR A 143 8.47 9.64 7.18
N PRO A 144 7.26 9.44 6.60
CA PRO A 144 6.87 8.16 6.02
C PRO A 144 7.89 7.74 4.95
N ALA A 145 8.29 6.47 4.99
CA ALA A 145 9.38 5.93 4.18
C ALA A 145 9.06 4.53 3.66
N VAL A 146 9.26 4.30 2.36
CA VAL A 146 9.14 2.98 1.74
C VAL A 146 10.35 2.68 0.87
N LEU A 147 10.64 1.39 0.71
CA LEU A 147 11.60 0.89 -0.26
C LEU A 147 10.83 0.20 -1.40
N LEU A 148 11.04 0.67 -2.62
CA LEU A 148 10.47 0.13 -3.84
C LEU A 148 11.54 -0.69 -4.56
N GLU A 149 11.34 -2.00 -4.63
CA GLU A 149 12.04 -2.86 -5.57
C GLU A 149 11.31 -2.85 -6.90
N THR A 150 11.93 -2.25 -7.91
CA THR A 150 11.33 -2.10 -9.23
C THR A 150 11.31 -3.43 -9.99
N ALA A 151 12.44 -4.12 -10.04
CA ALA A 151 12.63 -5.45 -10.63
C ALA A 151 13.99 -6.02 -10.16
N TYR A 152 14.31 -7.26 -10.51
CA TYR A 152 15.53 -7.95 -10.10
C TYR A 152 16.60 -7.98 -11.21
N LEU A 153 17.74 -7.32 -10.98
CA LEU A 153 18.89 -7.35 -11.90
C LEU A 153 19.48 -8.76 -12.08
N SER A 154 19.26 -9.67 -11.12
CA SER A 154 19.68 -11.06 -11.23
C SER A 154 18.91 -11.87 -12.28
N ASN A 155 17.74 -11.37 -12.71
CA ASN A 155 16.89 -12.00 -13.71
C ASN A 155 17.13 -11.34 -15.08
N ALA A 156 17.49 -12.15 -16.08
CA ALA A 156 17.87 -11.65 -17.40
C ALA A 156 16.73 -10.92 -18.13
N GLU A 157 15.48 -11.38 -17.97
CA GLU A 157 14.32 -10.72 -18.60
C GLU A 157 14.05 -9.35 -17.97
N GLU A 158 14.16 -9.28 -16.64
CA GLU A 158 13.95 -8.05 -15.89
C GLU A 158 15.08 -7.04 -16.07
N GLU A 159 16.32 -7.50 -16.19
CA GLU A 159 17.46 -6.66 -16.55
C GLU A 159 17.24 -5.97 -17.90
N GLN A 160 16.75 -6.71 -18.91
CA GLN A 160 16.41 -6.14 -20.21
C GLN A 160 15.23 -5.17 -20.10
N LEU A 161 14.22 -5.51 -19.31
CA LEU A 161 13.06 -4.65 -19.08
C LEU A 161 13.47 -3.30 -18.45
N LEU A 162 14.36 -3.33 -17.43
CA LEU A 162 14.92 -2.16 -16.76
C LEU A 162 15.70 -1.25 -17.72
N LYS A 163 16.34 -1.80 -18.77
CA LYS A 163 17.03 -1.03 -19.82
C LYS A 163 16.07 -0.26 -20.72
N THR A 164 14.79 -0.65 -20.81
CA THR A 164 13.83 0.04 -21.67
C THR A 164 13.30 1.35 -21.05
N GLY A 165 13.31 2.43 -21.84
CA GLY A 165 12.75 3.72 -21.41
C GLY A 165 11.23 3.69 -21.20
N LYS A 166 10.52 2.81 -21.93
CA LYS A 166 9.07 2.62 -21.80
C LYS A 166 8.70 2.09 -20.41
N PHE A 167 9.40 1.04 -19.95
CA PHE A 167 9.17 0.48 -18.63
C PHE A 167 9.47 1.49 -17.52
N ARG A 168 10.65 2.13 -17.56
CA ARG A 168 11.03 3.14 -16.55
C ARG A 168 10.02 4.30 -16.48
N LYS A 169 9.49 4.76 -17.62
CA LYS A 169 8.44 5.80 -17.65
C LYS A 169 7.12 5.29 -17.08
N ALA A 170 6.70 4.06 -17.39
CA ALA A 170 5.48 3.47 -16.85
C ALA A 170 5.58 3.32 -15.32
N MET A 171 6.70 2.80 -14.81
CA MET A 171 6.96 2.66 -13.39
C MET A 171 6.98 4.04 -12.68
N ALA A 172 7.69 5.02 -13.24
CA ALA A 172 7.72 6.37 -12.70
C ALA A 172 6.33 7.03 -12.69
N SER A 173 5.50 6.75 -13.69
CA SER A 173 4.12 7.25 -13.75
C SER A 173 3.23 6.61 -12.68
N ALA A 174 3.37 5.30 -12.45
CA ALA A 174 2.66 4.59 -11.38
C ALA A 174 3.06 5.09 -9.99
N VAL A 175 4.37 5.29 -9.76
CA VAL A 175 4.87 5.91 -8.52
C VAL A 175 4.28 7.31 -8.36
N ALA A 176 4.34 8.15 -9.38
CA ALA A 176 3.81 9.51 -9.30
C ALA A 176 2.29 9.55 -9.02
N LEU A 177 1.53 8.64 -9.62
CA LEU A 177 0.10 8.47 -9.34
C LEU A 177 -0.16 8.08 -7.88
N SER A 178 0.62 7.13 -7.34
CA SER A 178 0.49 6.75 -5.93
C SER A 178 0.80 7.90 -4.97
N VAL A 179 1.81 8.72 -5.29
CA VAL A 179 2.16 9.92 -4.52
C VAL A 179 0.98 10.89 -4.52
N SER A 180 0.40 11.15 -5.69
CA SER A 180 -0.76 12.04 -5.80
C SER A 180 -1.95 11.53 -4.99
N ASN A 181 -2.27 10.23 -5.07
CA ASN A 181 -3.36 9.60 -4.33
C ASN A 181 -3.15 9.70 -2.81
N TYR A 182 -1.93 9.45 -2.35
CA TYR A 182 -1.58 9.51 -0.94
C TYR A 182 -1.79 10.90 -0.33
N PHE A 183 -1.32 11.94 -1.01
CA PHE A 183 -1.40 13.32 -0.51
C PHE A 183 -2.74 14.01 -0.77
N SER A 184 -3.52 13.55 -1.74
CA SER A 184 -4.86 14.09 -2.01
C SER A 184 -5.92 13.59 -1.00
N GLY A 185 -5.54 12.70 -0.07
CA GLY A 185 -6.48 11.98 0.79
C GLY A 185 -7.38 11.05 -0.05
N PRO A 186 -8.37 10.37 0.55
CA PRO A 186 -9.41 9.73 -0.24
C PRO A 186 -10.17 10.82 -0.99
N THR A 187 -9.75 11.09 -2.22
CA THR A 187 -10.48 11.97 -3.13
C THR A 187 -11.86 11.35 -3.30
N ALA A 188 -12.86 12.02 -2.72
CA ALA A 188 -14.20 12.04 -3.30
C ALA A 188 -14.00 12.24 -4.80
N ALA A 189 -14.53 11.29 -5.59
CA ALA A 189 -14.45 11.28 -7.03
C ALA A 189 -14.70 12.70 -7.57
N LYS A 190 -13.63 13.38 -8.00
CA LYS A 190 -13.76 14.57 -8.83
C LYS A 190 -14.14 14.07 -10.20
N SER A 191 -15.40 14.33 -10.54
CA SER A 191 -16.00 14.22 -11.85
C SER A 191 -15.07 14.84 -12.90
N ALA A 192 -14.63 14.03 -13.85
CA ALA A 192 -14.08 14.51 -15.10
C ALA A 192 -15.24 14.62 -16.10
N ASP A 193 -15.96 15.75 -16.04
CA ASP A 193 -16.71 16.27 -17.18
C ASP A 193 -15.80 17.30 -17.87
N ASP A 194 -15.27 16.92 -19.03
CA ASP A 194 -15.16 17.70 -20.28
C ASP A 194 -13.93 17.26 -21.08
N ALA A 195 -14.14 16.39 -22.07
CA ALA A 195 -13.71 16.62 -23.45
C ALA A 195 -14.02 15.40 -24.34
N ASP A 196 -15.04 15.61 -25.16
CA ASP A 196 -15.17 15.18 -26.55
C ASP A 196 -15.86 13.85 -26.89
N LYS A 197 -16.74 14.02 -27.89
CA LYS A 197 -17.89 13.20 -28.28
C LYS A 197 -17.47 12.19 -29.33
N THR A 198 -17.94 10.95 -29.20
CA THR A 198 -18.70 10.26 -30.28
C THR A 198 -19.34 8.98 -29.75
N LYS A 199 -20.67 9.05 -29.64
CA LYS A 199 -21.70 8.07 -30.04
C LYS A 199 -21.38 6.57 -29.97
N ASP A 200 -22.09 5.92 -29.04
CA ASP A 200 -22.96 4.73 -29.20
C ASP A 200 -22.84 3.92 -27.89
N SER A 201 -23.88 3.45 -27.21
CA SER A 201 -25.33 3.60 -27.26
C SER A 201 -25.84 2.94 -25.96
N ALA A 202 -26.92 3.48 -25.38
CA ALA A 202 -27.86 2.85 -24.44
C ALA A 202 -27.33 1.75 -23.48
N PHE A 203 -27.13 2.10 -22.21
CA PHE A 203 -27.74 1.45 -21.03
C PHE A 203 -27.14 2.12 -19.78
N PHE A 204 -27.93 2.85 -19.00
CA PHE A 204 -27.83 3.02 -17.53
C PHE A 204 -28.70 4.21 -17.08
N ALA A 205 -30.01 3.96 -16.98
CA ALA A 205 -30.90 4.74 -16.14
C ALA A 205 -31.19 3.93 -14.87
N SER A 206 -30.46 4.22 -13.78
CA SER A 206 -30.96 4.13 -12.40
C SER A 206 -29.88 4.57 -11.43
N LYS A 207 -29.92 5.86 -11.14
CA LYS A 207 -29.23 6.50 -10.03
C LYS A 207 -29.94 6.07 -8.74
N LYS A 208 -29.42 5.07 -8.02
CA LYS A 208 -29.85 4.77 -6.65
C LYS A 208 -28.85 5.40 -5.68
N THR A 209 -29.15 6.64 -5.31
CA THR A 209 -28.54 7.36 -4.19
C THR A 209 -28.71 6.54 -2.92
N VAL A 210 -27.61 6.09 -2.32
CA VAL A 210 -27.67 5.50 -0.98
C VAL A 210 -27.74 6.66 0.02
N ASP A 211 -28.88 6.71 0.68
CA ASP A 211 -29.33 7.77 1.57
C ASP A 211 -28.36 7.99 2.76
N ALA A 212 -28.04 9.24 3.05
CA ALA A 212 -26.94 9.64 3.95
C ALA A 212 -27.35 9.73 5.43
N ASN A 213 -28.45 9.10 5.87
CA ASN A 213 -28.99 9.36 7.21
C ASN A 213 -29.63 8.16 7.94
N ARG A 214 -29.07 6.95 7.85
CA ARG A 214 -29.43 5.87 8.78
C ARG A 214 -28.49 5.85 10.00
N PRO A 215 -29.02 5.84 11.24
CA PRO A 215 -28.19 5.71 12.44
C PRO A 215 -27.56 4.32 12.45
N VAL A 216 -26.24 4.27 12.24
CA VAL A 216 -25.46 3.03 12.29
C VAL A 216 -25.31 2.62 13.75
N LYS A 217 -25.77 1.43 14.13
CA LYS A 217 -25.55 0.90 15.48
C LYS A 217 -24.05 0.70 15.69
N THR A 218 -23.51 1.28 16.76
CA THR A 218 -22.07 1.23 17.07
C THR A 218 -21.78 0.44 18.33
N THR A 219 -20.62 -0.21 18.38
CA THR A 219 -20.03 -0.77 19.61
C THR A 219 -18.67 -0.12 19.86
N THR A 220 -18.21 -0.17 21.10
CA THR A 220 -16.90 0.38 21.49
C THR A 220 -15.84 -0.70 21.34
N TYR A 221 -14.87 -0.48 20.46
CA TYR A 221 -13.68 -1.30 20.30
C TYR A 221 -12.48 -0.67 21.02
N ARG A 222 -11.73 -1.48 21.76
CA ARG A 222 -10.48 -1.07 22.40
C ARG A 222 -9.32 -1.51 21.52
N VAL A 223 -8.58 -0.54 20.99
CA VAL A 223 -7.41 -0.75 20.14
C VAL A 223 -6.39 -1.64 20.85
N LYS A 224 -5.92 -2.68 20.17
CA LYS A 224 -4.91 -3.61 20.66
C LYS A 224 -3.55 -3.32 20.01
N ARG A 225 -2.50 -3.90 20.59
CA ARG A 225 -1.14 -3.77 20.07
C ARG A 225 -1.05 -4.42 18.67
N GLY A 226 -0.63 -3.64 17.67
CA GLY A 226 -0.54 -4.08 16.28
C GLY A 226 -1.73 -3.69 15.40
N ASP A 227 -2.79 -3.13 15.99
CA ASP A 227 -3.94 -2.65 15.23
C ASP A 227 -3.58 -1.37 14.45
N ASN A 228 -4.18 -1.21 13.27
CA ASN A 228 -4.21 0.05 12.53
C ASN A 228 -5.64 0.32 12.07
N LEU A 229 -5.99 1.60 11.82
CA LEU A 229 -7.35 2.00 11.47
C LEU A 229 -7.90 1.26 10.24
N ASN A 230 -7.04 0.93 9.27
CA ASN A 230 -7.43 0.12 8.10
C ASN A 230 -7.75 -1.32 8.47
N ALA A 231 -6.94 -1.97 9.31
CA ALA A 231 -7.17 -3.33 9.78
C ALA A 231 -8.44 -3.42 10.65
N ILE A 232 -8.66 -2.45 11.55
CA ILE A 232 -9.87 -2.37 12.38
C ILE A 232 -11.09 -2.13 11.49
N ALA A 233 -11.01 -1.19 10.54
CA ALA A 233 -12.11 -0.92 9.61
C ALA A 233 -12.49 -2.19 8.84
N ARG A 234 -11.49 -2.92 8.33
CA ARG A 234 -11.70 -4.22 7.66
C ARG A 234 -12.31 -5.27 8.59
N GLN A 235 -11.80 -5.38 9.82
CA GLN A 235 -12.29 -6.34 10.81
C GLN A 235 -13.76 -6.08 11.20
N HIS A 236 -14.20 -4.82 11.16
CA HIS A 236 -15.56 -4.40 11.45
C HIS A 236 -16.36 -4.05 10.19
N GLU A 237 -15.95 -4.60 9.04
CA GLU A 237 -16.68 -4.51 7.76
C GLU A 237 -17.08 -3.08 7.36
N THR A 238 -16.23 -2.11 7.68
CA THR A 238 -16.45 -0.70 7.40
C THR A 238 -15.28 -0.10 6.62
N SER A 239 -15.48 1.10 6.08
CA SER A 239 -14.40 1.83 5.40
C SER A 239 -13.62 2.67 6.39
N LEU A 240 -12.34 2.93 6.08
CA LEU A 240 -11.51 3.86 6.87
C LEU A 240 -12.20 5.23 6.99
N ALA A 241 -12.79 5.74 5.91
CA ALA A 241 -13.50 7.01 5.90
C ALA A 241 -14.72 7.00 6.83
N MET A 242 -15.50 5.91 6.85
CA MET A 242 -16.65 5.77 7.73
C MET A 242 -16.22 5.59 9.18
N LEU A 243 -15.17 4.82 9.46
CA LEU A 243 -14.60 4.66 10.80
C LEU A 243 -14.07 5.99 11.35
N LEU A 244 -13.35 6.76 10.54
CA LEU A 244 -12.85 8.08 10.87
C LEU A 244 -14.00 9.06 11.15
N LYS A 245 -14.99 9.13 10.25
CA LYS A 245 -16.18 9.97 10.41
C LYS A 245 -16.97 9.62 11.67
N LEU A 246 -17.12 8.31 11.96
CA LEU A 246 -17.85 7.82 13.12
C LEU A 246 -17.20 8.22 14.44
N ASN A 247 -15.87 8.29 14.46
CA ASN A 247 -15.09 8.66 15.63
C ASN A 247 -14.70 10.14 15.66
N GLN A 248 -15.16 10.93 14.68
CA GLN A 248 -14.73 12.32 14.47
C GLN A 248 -13.20 12.45 14.42
N MET A 249 -12.53 11.43 13.88
CA MET A 249 -11.08 11.37 13.77
C MET A 249 -10.62 11.79 12.37
N LYS A 250 -9.47 12.43 12.29
CA LYS A 250 -8.72 12.65 11.04
C LYS A 250 -7.73 11.51 10.83
N ILE A 251 -7.28 11.34 9.59
CA ILE A 251 -6.25 10.33 9.28
C ILE A 251 -4.90 10.62 9.97
N SER A 252 -4.66 11.89 10.31
CA SER A 252 -3.52 12.36 11.09
C SER A 252 -3.63 12.06 12.59
N ASP A 253 -4.81 11.67 13.09
CA ASP A 253 -5.02 11.49 14.52
C ASP A 253 -4.43 10.16 14.99
N SER A 254 -3.67 10.22 16.08
CA SER A 254 -2.91 9.08 16.56
C SER A 254 -3.79 7.99 17.17
N LEU A 255 -3.63 6.75 16.71
CA LEU A 255 -4.31 5.56 17.25
C LEU A 255 -3.39 4.85 18.27
N HIS A 256 -3.75 4.88 19.56
CA HIS A 256 -2.97 4.24 20.64
C HIS A 256 -3.63 2.96 21.14
N VAL A 257 -2.81 2.00 21.57
CA VAL A 257 -3.29 0.83 22.31
C VAL A 257 -4.08 1.27 23.53
N GLY A 258 -5.24 0.66 23.74
CA GLY A 258 -6.15 1.02 24.81
C GLY A 258 -7.11 2.16 24.48
N ARG A 259 -6.89 2.92 23.38
CA ARG A 259 -7.85 3.92 22.90
C ARG A 259 -9.17 3.23 22.54
N LYS A 260 -10.26 3.81 23.03
CA LYS A 260 -11.61 3.37 22.71
C LYS A 260 -12.09 4.10 21.46
N ILE A 261 -12.54 3.35 20.47
CA ILE A 261 -13.12 3.88 19.24
C ILE A 261 -14.47 3.19 18.99
N LEU A 262 -15.41 3.92 18.43
CA LEU A 262 -16.67 3.42 17.95
C LEU A 262 -16.45 2.69 16.63
N VAL A 263 -16.90 1.45 16.56
CA VAL A 263 -16.92 0.65 15.33
C VAL A 263 -18.38 0.28 15.06
N PRO A 264 -18.80 0.22 13.79
CA PRO A 264 -20.15 -0.24 13.47
C PRO A 264 -20.33 -1.70 13.90
N VAL A 265 -21.48 -2.00 14.49
CA VAL A 265 -21.92 -3.38 14.70
C VAL A 265 -22.52 -3.80 13.37
N ALA A 266 -21.87 -4.75 12.69
CA ALA A 266 -22.48 -5.45 11.57
C ALA A 266 -23.83 -5.96 12.04
N GLN A 267 -24.92 -5.39 11.49
CA GLN A 267 -26.19 -6.10 11.56
C GLN A 267 -25.91 -7.38 10.80
N THR A 268 -25.91 -8.51 11.49
CA THR A 268 -26.10 -9.80 10.85
C THR A 268 -27.49 -9.77 10.21
N GLU A 269 -27.61 -9.10 9.08
CA GLU A 269 -28.64 -9.40 8.11
C GLU A 269 -28.28 -10.80 7.65
N THR A 270 -28.96 -11.78 8.25
CA THR A 270 -29.02 -13.16 7.80
C THR A 270 -29.11 -13.14 6.29
N ALA A 271 -28.18 -13.84 5.63
CA ALA A 271 -28.06 -13.94 4.18
C ALA A 271 -29.38 -14.45 3.57
N GLY A 272 -30.32 -13.54 3.36
CA GLY A 272 -31.59 -13.78 2.70
C GLY A 272 -31.37 -13.71 1.20
N ASN A 273 -31.11 -14.87 0.62
CA ASN A 273 -31.48 -15.24 -0.76
C ASN A 273 -31.15 -14.21 -1.87
N ARG A 274 -29.88 -13.78 -1.98
CA ARG A 274 -29.42 -13.08 -3.20
C ARG A 274 -29.25 -14.10 -4.34
N ARG A 275 -29.94 -13.90 -5.46
CA ARG A 275 -29.78 -14.72 -6.68
C ARG A 275 -28.31 -14.71 -7.10
N LEU A 276 -27.77 -15.90 -7.42
CA LEU A 276 -26.37 -16.06 -7.79
C LEU A 276 -26.25 -16.18 -9.31
N LYS A 277 -25.41 -15.34 -9.92
CA LYS A 277 -24.99 -15.47 -11.31
C LYS A 277 -23.66 -16.20 -11.42
N LYS A 278 -23.51 -17.03 -12.45
CA LYS A 278 -22.23 -17.63 -12.82
C LYS A 278 -21.42 -16.63 -13.63
N TYR A 279 -20.20 -16.34 -13.21
CA TYR A 279 -19.27 -15.42 -13.84
C TYR A 279 -17.97 -16.14 -14.19
N THR A 280 -17.47 -15.92 -15.41
CA THR A 280 -16.20 -16.46 -15.87
C THR A 280 -15.13 -15.39 -15.74
N VAL A 281 -14.10 -15.67 -14.94
CA VAL A 281 -12.99 -14.76 -14.65
C VAL A 281 -12.28 -14.35 -15.93
N LYS A 282 -12.14 -13.04 -16.16
CA LYS A 282 -11.47 -12.43 -17.32
C LYS A 282 -10.07 -11.94 -16.96
N LYS A 283 -9.29 -11.58 -17.99
CA LYS A 283 -7.92 -11.06 -17.81
C LYS A 283 -7.96 -9.73 -17.04
N GLY A 284 -7.26 -9.68 -15.90
CA GLY A 284 -7.24 -8.51 -15.01
C GLY A 284 -8.25 -8.57 -13.86
N ASP A 285 -9.11 -9.59 -13.82
CA ASP A 285 -9.98 -9.80 -12.67
C ASP A 285 -9.17 -10.31 -11.47
N THR A 286 -9.44 -9.75 -10.31
CA THR A 286 -8.91 -10.18 -9.02
C THR A 286 -10.08 -10.47 -8.09
N LEU A 287 -9.86 -11.30 -7.07
CA LEU A 287 -10.89 -11.48 -6.03
C LEU A 287 -11.30 -10.15 -5.42
N PHE A 288 -10.37 -9.20 -5.31
CA PHE A 288 -10.64 -7.86 -4.82
C PHE A 288 -11.54 -7.06 -5.79
N SER A 289 -11.23 -7.04 -7.09
CA SER A 289 -12.05 -6.30 -8.06
C SER A 289 -13.44 -6.91 -8.22
N LEU A 290 -13.56 -8.23 -8.21
CA LEU A 290 -14.83 -8.94 -8.30
C LEU A 290 -15.66 -8.78 -7.03
N ALA A 291 -15.07 -8.94 -5.85
CA ALA A 291 -15.76 -8.71 -4.58
C ALA A 291 -16.24 -7.26 -4.46
N LYS A 292 -15.40 -6.29 -4.83
CA LYS A 292 -15.76 -4.87 -4.89
C LYS A 292 -16.92 -4.62 -5.86
N SER A 293 -16.91 -5.23 -7.05
CA SER A 293 -17.98 -5.08 -8.04
C SER A 293 -19.32 -5.66 -7.57
N SER A 294 -19.27 -6.69 -6.74
CA SER A 294 -20.43 -7.38 -6.17
C SER A 294 -20.81 -6.88 -4.77
N SER A 295 -20.19 -5.78 -4.30
CA SER A 295 -20.42 -5.23 -2.96
C SER A 295 -20.26 -6.26 -1.83
N MET A 296 -19.23 -7.11 -1.95
CA MET A 296 -18.85 -8.12 -0.97
C MET A 296 -17.39 -7.93 -0.56
N THR A 297 -16.99 -8.52 0.56
CA THR A 297 -15.58 -8.67 0.91
C THR A 297 -14.94 -9.84 0.14
N VAL A 298 -13.60 -9.83 0.05
CA VAL A 298 -12.86 -10.95 -0.55
C VAL A 298 -13.13 -12.25 0.19
N ASP A 299 -13.25 -12.19 1.51
CA ASP A 299 -13.50 -13.38 2.34
C ASP A 299 -14.92 -13.92 2.15
N GLU A 300 -15.93 -13.06 2.00
CA GLU A 300 -17.28 -13.48 1.64
C GLU A 300 -17.35 -14.08 0.23
N LEU A 301 -16.66 -13.47 -0.75
CA LEU A 301 -16.59 -13.99 -2.11
C LEU A 301 -15.89 -15.36 -2.15
N ARG A 302 -14.83 -15.53 -1.36
CA ARG A 302 -14.13 -16.81 -1.20
C ARG A 302 -15.05 -17.86 -0.57
N ARG A 303 -15.74 -17.52 0.51
CA ARG A 303 -16.72 -18.42 1.16
C ARG A 303 -17.84 -18.83 0.21
N LEU A 304 -18.38 -17.89 -0.57
CA LEU A 304 -19.40 -18.15 -1.58
C LEU A 304 -18.95 -19.14 -2.65
N ASN A 305 -17.65 -19.16 -2.95
CA ASN A 305 -17.04 -19.98 -3.99
C ASN A 305 -16.25 -21.18 -3.45
N HIS A 306 -16.36 -21.46 -2.14
CA HIS A 306 -15.62 -22.53 -1.46
C HIS A 306 -14.11 -22.46 -1.69
N MET A 307 -13.54 -21.25 -1.79
CA MET A 307 -12.11 -21.03 -1.97
C MET A 307 -11.42 -20.92 -0.61
N MET A 308 -10.30 -21.62 -0.45
CA MET A 308 -9.41 -21.50 0.70
C MET A 308 -8.61 -20.18 0.64
N LYS A 309 -7.93 -19.81 1.73
CA LYS A 309 -7.23 -18.53 1.84
C LYS A 309 -6.08 -18.38 0.83
N ASP A 310 -5.43 -19.50 0.54
CA ASP A 310 -4.27 -19.56 -0.36
C ASP A 310 -4.67 -19.81 -1.83
N ASP A 311 -5.96 -20.04 -2.09
CA ASP A 311 -6.44 -20.28 -3.45
C ASP A 311 -6.34 -19.00 -4.28
N VAL A 312 -5.79 -19.15 -5.48
CA VAL A 312 -5.63 -18.07 -6.45
C VAL A 312 -6.79 -18.11 -7.44
N LEU A 313 -7.25 -16.92 -7.85
CA LEU A 313 -8.27 -16.81 -8.88
C LEU A 313 -7.64 -16.98 -10.26
N CYS A 314 -8.02 -18.04 -10.96
CA CYS A 314 -7.47 -18.38 -12.26
C CYS A 314 -8.30 -17.79 -13.41
N LEU A 315 -7.63 -17.35 -14.48
CA LEU A 315 -8.28 -16.91 -15.71
C LEU A 315 -9.16 -18.03 -16.28
N GLY A 316 -10.41 -17.71 -16.64
CA GLY A 316 -11.37 -18.69 -17.16
C GLY A 316 -12.07 -19.53 -16.08
N GLN A 317 -11.70 -19.36 -14.80
CA GLN A 317 -12.39 -20.01 -13.69
C GLN A 317 -13.84 -19.50 -13.59
N LYS A 318 -14.79 -20.41 -13.37
CA LYS A 318 -16.19 -20.07 -13.16
C LYS A 318 -16.44 -19.89 -11.67
N ILE A 319 -16.87 -18.70 -11.28
CA ILE A 319 -17.24 -18.35 -9.91
C ILE A 319 -18.68 -17.89 -9.84
N LYS A 320 -19.31 -18.03 -8.68
CA LYS A 320 -20.61 -17.49 -8.33
C LYS A 320 -20.43 -16.09 -7.77
N LEU A 321 -21.19 -15.15 -8.31
CA LEU A 321 -21.33 -13.79 -7.80
C LEU A 321 -22.81 -13.54 -7.48
N PRO A 322 -23.16 -12.74 -6.46
CA PRO A 322 -24.53 -12.27 -6.32
C PRO A 322 -24.91 -11.39 -7.52
N GLU A 323 -26.19 -11.44 -7.90
CA GLU A 323 -26.81 -10.51 -8.86
C GLU A 323 -26.78 -9.07 -8.35
#